data_AF-A0A920DZQ7-F1
#
_entry.id   AF-A0A920DZQ7-F1
#
_cell.length_a   1.000
_cell.length_b   1.000
_cell.length_c   1.000
_cell.angle_alpha   90.00
_cell.angle_beta   90.00
_cell.angle_gamma   90.00
#
_symmetry.space_group_name_H-M   'P 1'
#
loop_
_entity.id
_entity.type
_entity.pdbx_description
1 polymer ?
#
loop_
_entity_poly.entity_id
_entity_poly.type
_entity_poly.pdbx_seq_one_letter_code
_entity_poly.pdbx_strand_id
1 'polypeptide(L)' 'MPNGNPRKLLDSSKINDLGWTSKTSLEEGISKTYKWYLENI' A
#
# COMPACT_ATOMS: atom_id res chain seq x y z
N MET A 1 -10.04 -22.25 14.13
CA MET A 1 -8.64 -21.78 14.19
C MET A 1 -8.28 -21.27 12.80
N PRO A 2 -7.92 -19.99 12.60
CA PRO A 2 -7.70 -19.52 11.24
C PRO A 2 -6.30 -19.91 10.78
N ASN A 3 -6.22 -20.88 9.85
CA ASN A 3 -5.02 -21.34 9.18
C ASN A 3 -4.59 -20.37 8.07
N GLY A 4 -4.37 -19.09 8.39
CA GLY A 4 -3.88 -18.11 7.42
C GLY A 4 -2.38 -18.27 7.15
N ASN A 5 -1.96 -18.13 5.89
CA ASN A 5 -0.53 -18.13 5.52
C ASN A 5 0.17 -16.95 6.23
N PRO A 6 1.21 -17.16 7.06
CA PRO A 6 1.64 -16.19 8.07
C PRO A 6 2.17 -14.85 7.55
N ARG A 7 2.48 -14.72 6.26
CA ARG A 7 2.82 -13.45 5.60
C ARG A 7 2.72 -13.59 4.07
N LYS A 8 2.07 -12.63 3.41
CA LYS A 8 2.01 -12.51 1.94
C LYS A 8 2.50 -11.12 1.53
N LEU A 9 3.80 -10.92 1.59
CA LEU A 9 4.48 -9.68 1.22
C LEU A 9 5.51 -9.97 0.11
N LEU A 10 5.72 -9.00 -0.76
CA LEU A 10 6.81 -9.02 -1.74
C LEU A 10 8.05 -8.35 -1.13
N ASP A 11 9.22 -8.85 -1.49
CA ASP A 11 10.49 -8.18 -1.20
C ASP A 11 10.69 -7.01 -2.18
N SER A 12 10.86 -5.80 -1.66
CA SER A 12 11.08 -4.57 -2.43
C SER A 12 12.54 -4.10 -2.43
N SER A 13 13.47 -4.85 -1.85
CA SER A 13 14.88 -4.43 -1.71
C SER A 13 15.51 -4.05 -3.06
N LYS A 14 15.34 -4.90 -4.07
CA LYS A 14 15.91 -4.66 -5.41
C LYS A 14 15.45 -3.35 -6.06
N ILE A 15 14.18 -2.97 -5.90
CA ILE A 15 13.65 -1.75 -6.52
C ILE A 15 14.06 -0.51 -5.71
N ASN A 16 14.20 -0.66 -4.39
CA ASN A 16 14.72 0.38 -3.51
C ASN A 16 16.20 0.67 -3.81
N ASP A 17 17.01 -0.37 -4.06
CA ASP A 17 18.43 -0.24 -4.43
C ASP A 17 18.63 0.47 -5.78
N LEU A 18 17.64 0.36 -6.68
CA LEU A 18 17.60 1.11 -7.94
C LEU A 18 17.16 2.58 -7.76
N GLY A 19 16.95 3.02 -6.51
CA GLY A 19 16.61 4.40 -6.15
C GLY A 19 15.12 4.73 -6.19
N TRP A 20 14.24 3.74 -6.39
CA TRP A 20 12.80 3.96 -6.37
C TRP A 20 12.25 3.76 -4.95
N THR A 21 11.38 4.67 -4.52
CA THR A 21 10.64 4.52 -3.25
C THR A 21 9.17 4.90 -3.46
N SER A 22 8.27 4.20 -2.74
CA SER A 22 6.85 4.55 -2.74
C SER A 22 6.65 5.93 -2.13
N LYS A 23 5.97 6.83 -2.85
CA LYS A 23 5.74 8.22 -2.40
C LYS A 23 4.54 8.38 -1.47
N THR A 24 3.58 7.46 -1.56
CA THR A 24 2.31 7.53 -0.83
C THR A 24 2.28 6.46 0.23
N SER A 25 2.04 6.85 1.48
CA SER A 25 1.83 5.89 2.57
C SER A 25 0.44 5.23 2.46
N LEU A 26 0.24 4.10 3.14
CA LEU A 26 -1.05 3.43 3.14
C LEU A 26 -2.17 4.32 3.70
N GLU A 27 -1.92 4.98 4.83
CA GLU A 27 -2.88 5.88 5.48
C GLU A 27 -3.27 7.06 4.57
N GLU A 28 -2.26 7.69 3.95
CA GLU A 28 -2.47 8.79 3.02
C GLU A 28 -3.27 8.34 1.79
N GLY A 29 -2.93 7.17 1.24
CA GLY A 29 -3.62 6.58 0.09
C GLY A 29 -5.09 6.29 0.40
N ILE A 30 -5.38 5.71 1.57
CA ILE A 30 -6.75 5.43 2.02
C ILE A 30 -7.54 6.73 2.17
N SER A 31 -6.98 7.72 2.87
CA SER A 31 -7.63 9.01 3.10
C SER A 31 -7.97 9.73 1.78
N LYS A 32 -7.01 9.80 0.85
CA LYS A 32 -7.21 10.40 -0.47
C LYS A 32 -8.29 9.69 -1.27
N THR A 33 -8.25 8.36 -1.29
CA THR A 33 -9.20 7.54 -2.05
C THR A 33 -10.61 7.69 -1.48
N TYR A 34 -10.75 7.70 -0.16
CA TYR A 34 -12.03 7.86 0.50
C TYR A 34 -12.63 9.26 0.26
N LYS A 35 -11.79 10.29 0.32
CA LYS A 35 -12.21 11.66 -0.04
C LYS A 35 -12.71 11.74 -1.48
N TRP A 36 -11.94 11.20 -2.43
CA TRP A 36 -12.35 11.15 -3.84
C TRP A 36 -13.69 10.43 -4.01
N TYR A 37 -13.90 9.30 -3.32
CA TYR A 37 -15.17 8.57 -3.34
C TYR A 37 -16.35 9.44 -2.89
N LEU A 38 -16.22 10.18 -1.79
CA LEU A 38 -17.29 11.07 -1.31
C LEU A 38 -17.59 12.25 -2.25
N GLU A 39 -16.59 12.71 -3.01
CA GLU A 39 -16.73 13.84 -3.93
C GLU A 39 -17.33 13.45 -5.30
N ASN A 40 -17.39 12.15 -5.61
CA ASN A 40 -17.76 11.63 -6.94
C ASN A 40 -18.98 10.68 -6.89
N ILE A 41 -19.83 10.82 -5.87
CA ILE A 41 -21.14 10.16 -5.74
C ILE A 41 -22.26 11.19 -5.88
#